data_AF-A0A2T0B3A1-F1
#
_entry.id   AF-A0A2T0B3A1-F1
#
_cell.length_a   1.000
_cell.length_b   1.000
_cell.length_c   1.000
_cell.angle_alpha   90.00
_cell.angle_beta   90.00
_cell.angle_gamma   90.00
#
_symmetry.space_group_name_H-M   'P 1'
#
loop_
_entity.id
_entity.type
_entity.pdbx_description
1 polymer ?
#
loop_
_entity_poly.entity_id
_entity_poly.type
_entity_poly.pdbx_seq_one_letter_code
_entity_poly.pdbx_strand_id
1 'polypeptide(L)'
;MDNKEKIIKYCNNLGLDNLGFTSCRKFKGLEEYFYLRKSKGQENEFEEKDIQKRINPDIYMREGKAIISIAFPYVFNKNFNNKFYFSKYTMGRDYHLVVTEHLKKICAFIEFLGGKAKYFVDSNALPERYIASLCGIGFIGKNNMLITEKYGSYVFLGEIITDLELDEDNPLRRKCGECNLCLKACPTNSIGEHENNSNICLSYITQKKDIENSWFHKLQGRLFGCDTCQGVCPYNKKASLSTIEAFEPFPFMEEVNIEELINMDNKTFRDKYALTSCGWRGKNILIRNALINVFEKAENYKVGVKHFNSPYVKDYYSRLLQLHKL
;
A
#
# COMPACT_ATOMS: atom_id res chain seq x y z
N MET A 1 13.10 -21.35 26.74
CA MET A 1 12.59 -20.22 25.95
C MET A 1 11.87 -20.82 24.77
N ASP A 2 10.57 -20.57 24.73
CA ASP A 2 9.69 -21.03 23.65
C ASP A 2 10.16 -20.45 22.30
N ASN A 3 9.93 -21.14 21.19
CA ASN A 3 10.32 -20.67 19.86
C ASN A 3 9.62 -19.35 19.53
N LYS A 4 8.38 -19.14 19.98
CA LYS A 4 7.68 -17.86 19.85
C LYS A 4 8.46 -16.72 20.52
N GLU A 5 8.87 -16.91 21.78
CA GLU A 5 9.66 -15.92 22.54
C GLU A 5 11.01 -15.61 21.87
N LYS A 6 11.69 -16.63 21.34
CA LYS A 6 12.96 -16.44 20.61
C LYS A 6 12.76 -15.59 19.35
N ILE A 7 11.69 -15.86 18.58
CA ILE A 7 11.36 -15.11 17.36
C ILE A 7 11.01 -13.66 17.72
N ILE A 8 10.17 -13.44 18.74
CA ILE A 8 9.83 -12.08 19.21
C ILE A 8 11.10 -11.32 19.59
N LYS A 9 11.99 -11.94 20.38
CA LYS A 9 13.26 -11.32 20.77
C LYS A 9 14.13 -11.00 19.56
N TYR A 10 14.21 -11.88 18.57
CA TYR A 10 14.96 -11.65 17.35
C TYR A 10 14.41 -10.47 16.53
N CYS A 11 13.09 -10.42 16.33
CA CYS A 11 12.42 -9.31 15.65
C CYS A 11 12.62 -7.98 16.39
N ASN A 12 12.50 -7.97 17.72
CA ASN A 12 12.75 -6.78 18.54
C ASN A 12 14.18 -6.25 18.36
N ASN A 13 15.18 -7.14 18.27
CA ASN A 13 16.58 -6.75 18.01
C ASN A 13 16.79 -6.16 16.60
N LEU A 14 15.90 -6.47 15.65
CA LEU A 14 15.85 -5.82 14.33
C LEU A 14 15.06 -4.50 14.34
N GLY A 15 14.56 -4.06 15.50
CA GLY A 15 13.70 -2.87 15.62
C GLY A 15 12.24 -3.12 15.21
N LEU A 16 11.82 -4.38 15.12
CA LEU A 16 10.48 -4.78 14.70
C LEU A 16 9.70 -5.33 15.91
N ASP A 17 8.96 -4.44 16.58
CA ASP A 17 8.28 -4.74 17.85
C ASP A 17 6.75 -4.84 17.73
N ASN A 18 6.22 -4.77 16.51
CA ASN A 18 4.80 -4.96 16.21
C ASN A 18 4.65 -6.19 15.30
N LEU A 19 4.48 -7.34 15.94
CA LEU A 19 4.29 -8.62 15.30
C LEU A 19 3.31 -9.47 16.09
N GLY A 20 2.75 -10.49 15.46
CA GLY A 20 1.85 -11.43 16.12
C GLY A 20 1.66 -12.70 15.32
N PHE A 21 0.96 -13.65 15.94
CA PHE A 21 0.91 -15.04 15.49
C PHE A 21 -0.54 -15.52 15.35
N THR A 22 -0.82 -16.31 14.32
CA THR A 22 -2.10 -17.01 14.15
C THR A 22 -1.83 -18.42 13.62
N SER A 23 -2.72 -19.39 13.88
CA SER A 23 -2.60 -20.70 13.23
C SER A 23 -2.73 -20.58 11.71
N CYS A 24 -1.90 -21.33 10.98
CA CYS A 24 -1.98 -21.47 9.54
C CYS A 24 -3.15 -22.38 9.17
N ARG A 25 -4.21 -21.80 8.59
CA ARG A 25 -5.44 -22.51 8.24
C ARG A 25 -6.11 -21.83 7.06
N LYS A 26 -7.03 -22.53 6.40
CA LYS A 26 -7.89 -21.94 5.37
C LYS A 26 -8.84 -20.91 6.00
N PHE A 27 -8.89 -19.71 5.42
CA PHE A 27 -9.72 -18.60 5.88
C PHE A 27 -11.14 -18.66 5.30
N LYS A 28 -11.86 -19.76 5.54
CA LYS A 28 -13.20 -20.02 4.98
C LYS A 28 -14.19 -18.88 5.25
N GLY A 29 -14.06 -18.16 6.36
CA GLY A 29 -14.91 -17.01 6.70
C GLY A 29 -14.82 -15.82 5.72
N LEU A 30 -13.82 -15.80 4.82
CA LEU A 30 -13.70 -14.77 3.78
C LEU A 30 -14.32 -15.16 2.44
N GLU A 31 -14.77 -16.41 2.29
CA GLU A 31 -15.26 -16.94 1.01
C GLU A 31 -16.49 -16.17 0.53
N GLU A 32 -17.51 -16.04 1.38
CA GLU A 32 -18.73 -15.28 1.07
C GLU A 32 -18.42 -13.81 0.74
N TYR A 33 -17.53 -13.18 1.51
CA TYR A 33 -17.09 -11.80 1.26
C TYR A 33 -16.46 -11.62 -0.12
N PHE A 34 -15.57 -12.52 -0.53
CA PHE A 34 -14.93 -12.44 -1.85
C PHE A 34 -15.91 -12.75 -2.99
N TYR A 35 -16.80 -13.73 -2.83
CA TYR A 35 -17.86 -14.00 -3.81
C TYR A 35 -18.81 -12.81 -3.98
N LEU A 36 -19.21 -12.17 -2.87
CA LEU A 36 -20.05 -10.98 -2.91
C LEU A 36 -19.37 -9.85 -3.70
N ARG A 37 -18.11 -9.55 -3.38
CA ARG A 37 -17.34 -8.53 -4.12
C ARG A 37 -17.22 -8.85 -5.60
N LYS A 38 -16.97 -10.11 -5.94
CA LYS A 38 -16.88 -10.58 -7.32
C LYS A 38 -18.21 -10.41 -8.07
N SER A 39 -19.33 -10.78 -7.44
CA SER A 39 -20.67 -10.63 -8.02
C SER A 39 -21.04 -9.18 -8.32
N LYS A 40 -20.47 -8.24 -7.55
CA LYS A 40 -20.66 -6.79 -7.72
C LYS A 40 -19.63 -6.12 -8.63
N GLY A 41 -18.67 -6.87 -9.18
CA GLY A 41 -17.59 -6.32 -9.99
C GLY A 41 -16.69 -5.35 -9.20
N GLN A 42 -16.45 -5.63 -7.92
CA GLN A 42 -15.64 -4.81 -7.01
C GLN A 42 -14.22 -5.35 -6.82
N GLU A 43 -13.81 -6.26 -7.68
CA GLU A 43 -12.40 -6.66 -7.84
C GLU A 43 -11.74 -5.77 -8.89
N ASN A 44 -10.45 -5.52 -8.74
CA ASN A 44 -9.62 -4.83 -9.72
C ASN A 44 -8.47 -5.73 -10.22
N GLU A 45 -7.72 -5.21 -11.17
CA GLU A 45 -6.68 -5.97 -11.89
C GLU A 45 -5.47 -6.38 -11.02
N PHE A 46 -5.34 -5.87 -9.78
CA PHE A 46 -4.21 -6.16 -8.89
C PHE A 46 -4.46 -7.38 -7.98
N GLU A 47 -5.69 -7.87 -7.93
CA GLU A 47 -6.09 -8.92 -7.00
C GLU A 47 -6.07 -10.29 -7.66
N GLU A 48 -5.67 -11.34 -6.92
CA GLU A 48 -5.81 -12.72 -7.37
C GLU A 48 -7.28 -13.05 -7.60
N LYS A 49 -7.61 -13.57 -8.78
CA LYS A 49 -8.99 -13.81 -9.25
C LYS A 49 -9.56 -15.12 -8.73
N ASP A 50 -8.68 -16.06 -8.39
CA ASP A 50 -9.04 -17.34 -7.80
C ASP A 50 -9.21 -17.19 -6.28
N ILE A 51 -10.47 -17.15 -5.85
CA ILE A 51 -10.86 -17.01 -4.44
C ILE A 51 -10.24 -18.13 -3.59
N GLN A 52 -10.09 -19.34 -4.12
CA GLN A 52 -9.52 -20.45 -3.37
C GLN A 52 -8.05 -20.20 -3.04
N LYS A 53 -7.30 -19.56 -3.94
CA LYS A 53 -5.92 -19.14 -3.64
C LYS A 53 -5.85 -18.04 -2.60
N ARG A 54 -6.84 -17.14 -2.56
CA ARG A 54 -6.87 -16.05 -1.58
C ARG A 54 -7.08 -16.54 -0.16
N ILE A 55 -7.83 -17.61 0.03
CA ILE A 55 -8.18 -18.10 1.39
C ILE A 55 -7.32 -19.28 1.83
N ASN A 56 -6.42 -19.79 0.98
CA ASN A 56 -5.72 -21.04 1.23
C ASN A 56 -4.20 -20.88 1.30
N PRO A 57 -3.61 -20.77 2.51
CA PRO A 57 -2.16 -20.75 2.70
C PRO A 57 -1.42 -21.98 2.16
N ASP A 58 -2.10 -23.13 2.00
CA ASP A 58 -1.49 -24.39 1.54
C ASP A 58 -0.88 -24.28 0.13
N ILE A 59 -1.30 -23.30 -0.67
CA ILE A 59 -0.72 -23.05 -2.00
C ILE A 59 0.74 -22.61 -1.90
N TYR A 60 1.14 -22.07 -0.76
CA TYR A 60 2.50 -21.59 -0.52
C TYR A 60 3.33 -22.57 0.30
N MET A 61 2.76 -23.19 1.33
CA MET A 61 3.43 -24.12 2.23
C MET A 61 2.42 -25.06 2.91
N ARG A 62 2.31 -26.31 2.44
CA ARG A 62 1.29 -27.28 2.89
C ARG A 62 1.50 -27.75 4.33
N GLU A 63 2.74 -27.80 4.77
CA GLU A 63 3.12 -28.17 6.13
C GLU A 63 3.04 -26.99 7.13
N GLY A 64 2.57 -25.81 6.69
CA GLY A 64 2.49 -24.63 7.53
C GLY A 64 1.53 -24.83 8.70
N LYS A 65 2.00 -24.54 9.92
CA LYS A 65 1.24 -24.63 11.18
C LYS A 65 0.93 -23.26 11.78
N ALA A 66 1.80 -22.27 11.58
CA ALA A 66 1.62 -20.91 12.06
C ALA A 66 1.91 -19.88 10.98
N ILE A 67 1.28 -18.70 11.12
CA ILE A 67 1.57 -17.51 10.33
C ILE A 67 1.97 -16.40 11.29
N ILE A 68 3.09 -15.74 10.99
CA ILE A 68 3.61 -14.58 11.70
C ILE A 68 3.33 -13.38 10.81
N SER A 69 2.64 -12.36 11.32
CA SER A 69 2.48 -11.08 10.63
C SER A 69 3.28 -10.01 11.37
N ILE A 70 4.00 -9.19 10.61
CA ILE A 70 4.90 -8.16 11.13
C ILE A 70 4.52 -6.84 10.46
N ALA A 71 4.39 -5.78 11.27
CA ALA A 71 4.09 -4.44 10.81
C ALA A 71 5.37 -3.60 10.75
N PHE A 72 5.60 -2.96 9.60
CA PHE A 72 6.78 -2.13 9.34
C PHE A 72 6.36 -0.66 9.23
N PRO A 73 6.61 0.18 10.25
CA PRO A 73 6.22 1.59 10.19
C PRO A 73 6.96 2.32 9.07
N TYR A 74 6.29 3.23 8.37
CA TYR A 74 6.91 3.94 7.23
C TYR A 74 6.84 5.46 7.29
N VAL A 75 6.15 6.05 8.28
CA VAL A 75 5.98 7.50 8.34
C VAL A 75 7.14 8.19 9.06
N PHE A 76 7.66 9.28 8.50
CA PHE A 76 8.68 10.13 9.10
C PHE A 76 8.08 11.50 9.49
N ASN A 77 8.74 12.23 10.39
CA ASN A 77 8.33 13.58 10.78
C ASN A 77 8.73 14.61 9.72
N LYS A 78 8.12 14.49 8.54
CA LYS A 78 8.28 15.43 7.43
C LYS A 78 6.90 15.91 7.00
N ASN A 79 6.70 17.23 7.04
CA ASN A 79 5.47 17.87 6.60
C ASN A 79 5.68 18.45 5.20
N PHE A 80 5.14 17.77 4.20
CA PHE A 80 5.18 18.22 2.82
C PHE A 80 3.93 19.06 2.54
N ASN A 81 4.08 20.36 2.32
CA ASN A 81 2.99 21.22 1.86
C ASN A 81 3.05 21.39 0.33
N ASN A 82 3.04 20.26 -0.37
CA ASN A 82 3.23 20.26 -1.82
C ASN A 82 1.91 20.30 -2.57
N LYS A 83 1.85 21.16 -3.59
CA LYS A 83 0.72 21.22 -4.53
C LYS A 83 0.54 19.90 -5.29
N PHE A 84 1.64 19.22 -5.60
CA PHE A 84 1.69 17.91 -6.24
C PHE A 84 2.45 16.95 -5.33
N TYR A 85 1.92 15.76 -5.07
CA TYR A 85 2.47 14.89 -4.04
C TYR A 85 2.31 13.41 -4.37
N PHE A 86 3.25 12.63 -3.84
CA PHE A 86 3.17 11.19 -3.74
C PHE A 86 2.51 10.80 -2.42
N SER A 87 1.80 9.67 -2.43
CA SER A 87 1.29 9.09 -1.20
C SER A 87 2.44 8.64 -0.30
N LYS A 88 2.25 8.73 1.02
CA LYS A 88 3.29 8.42 2.01
C LYS A 88 3.84 7.01 1.88
N TYR A 89 3.01 6.04 1.47
CA TYR A 89 3.46 4.64 1.29
C TYR A 89 4.41 4.44 0.10
N THR A 90 4.56 5.43 -0.78
CA THR A 90 5.51 5.36 -1.89
C THR A 90 6.80 6.11 -1.63
N MET A 91 6.96 6.70 -0.45
CA MET A 91 8.14 7.48 -0.12
C MET A 91 9.29 6.57 0.31
N GLY A 92 10.51 6.95 -0.09
CA GLY A 92 11.71 6.19 0.17
C GLY A 92 11.85 4.98 -0.75
N ARG A 93 12.68 4.02 -0.34
CA ARG A 93 12.94 2.80 -1.11
C ARG A 93 11.70 1.90 -1.14
N ASP A 94 11.51 1.19 -2.24
CA ASP A 94 10.39 0.27 -2.42
C ASP A 94 10.26 -0.73 -1.25
N TYR A 95 9.10 -0.71 -0.59
CA TYR A 95 8.83 -1.55 0.56
C TYR A 95 8.88 -3.04 0.26
N HIS A 96 8.58 -3.47 -0.97
CA HIS A 96 8.73 -4.88 -1.34
C HIS A 96 10.16 -5.35 -1.10
N LEU A 97 11.16 -4.51 -1.43
CA LEU A 97 12.57 -4.84 -1.25
C LEU A 97 12.99 -4.77 0.22
N VAL A 98 12.63 -3.66 0.89
CA VAL A 98 13.03 -3.42 2.29
C VAL A 98 12.39 -4.45 3.23
N VAL A 99 11.09 -4.71 3.10
CA VAL A 99 10.39 -5.71 3.93
C VAL A 99 10.95 -7.11 3.66
N THR A 100 11.17 -7.47 2.39
CA THR A 100 11.79 -8.76 2.03
C THR A 100 13.17 -8.98 2.67
N GLU A 101 14.01 -7.94 2.73
CA GLU A 101 15.32 -8.03 3.38
C GLU A 101 15.22 -8.39 4.88
N HIS A 102 14.21 -7.85 5.57
CA HIS A 102 13.95 -8.17 6.97
C HIS A 102 13.34 -9.57 7.12
N LEU A 103 12.34 -9.91 6.31
CA LEU A 103 11.70 -11.22 6.38
C LEU A 103 12.67 -12.36 6.06
N LYS A 104 13.63 -12.18 5.14
CA LYS A 104 14.69 -13.16 4.86
C LYS A 104 15.54 -13.46 6.10
N LYS A 105 15.89 -12.44 6.88
CA LYS A 105 16.64 -12.62 8.14
C LYS A 105 15.83 -13.42 9.16
N ILE A 106 14.54 -13.11 9.28
CA ILE A 106 13.63 -13.80 10.21
C ILE A 106 13.39 -15.25 9.76
N CYS A 107 13.22 -15.50 8.46
CA CYS A 107 13.10 -16.85 7.93
C CYS A 107 14.36 -17.67 8.22
N ALA A 108 15.56 -17.13 7.95
CA ALA A 108 16.82 -17.78 8.27
C ALA A 108 16.97 -18.09 9.78
N PHE A 109 16.45 -17.21 10.64
CA PHE A 109 16.43 -17.46 12.08
C PHE A 109 15.45 -18.58 12.46
N ILE A 110 14.26 -18.65 11.84
CA ILE A 110 13.31 -19.76 12.04
C ILE A 110 13.92 -21.09 11.57
N GLU A 111 14.63 -21.07 10.44
CA GLU A 111 15.36 -22.23 9.92
C GLU A 111 16.46 -22.69 10.88
N PHE A 112 17.18 -21.75 11.49
CA PHE A 112 18.16 -22.05 12.55
C PHE A 112 17.51 -22.69 13.79
N LEU A 113 16.25 -22.37 14.10
CA LEU A 113 15.48 -23.04 15.16
C LEU A 113 14.97 -24.44 14.78
N GLY A 114 15.25 -24.89 13.55
CA GLY A 114 14.86 -26.21 13.04
C GLY A 114 13.51 -26.24 12.33
N GLY A 115 12.90 -25.08 12.06
CA GLY A 115 11.68 -24.97 11.26
C GLY A 115 11.95 -24.76 9.77
N LYS A 116 10.87 -24.66 9.01
CA LYS A 116 10.83 -24.12 7.65
C LYS A 116 10.07 -22.79 7.68
N ALA A 117 10.41 -21.89 6.78
CA ALA A 117 9.75 -20.59 6.69
C ALA A 117 9.59 -20.13 5.24
N LYS A 118 8.48 -19.46 4.97
CA LYS A 118 8.23 -18.82 3.68
C LYS A 118 7.60 -17.45 3.89
N TYR A 119 8.21 -16.42 3.33
CA TYR A 119 7.77 -15.04 3.49
C TYR A 119 6.90 -14.54 2.33
N PHE A 120 6.08 -13.52 2.60
CA PHE A 120 5.22 -12.83 1.66
C PHE A 120 5.16 -11.33 1.96
N VAL A 121 5.07 -10.53 0.90
CA VAL A 121 4.88 -9.07 0.96
C VAL A 121 4.10 -8.63 -0.27
N ASP A 122 2.85 -8.20 -0.11
CA ASP A 122 1.89 -7.61 -1.08
C ASP A 122 1.62 -8.41 -2.36
N SER A 123 2.66 -8.81 -3.08
CA SER A 123 2.66 -9.59 -4.32
C SER A 123 2.36 -11.08 -4.10
N ASN A 124 1.24 -11.38 -3.45
CA ASN A 124 0.73 -12.73 -3.21
C ASN A 124 -0.81 -12.77 -3.19
N ALA A 125 -1.40 -13.95 -3.04
CA ALA A 125 -2.85 -14.13 -3.08
C ALA A 125 -3.53 -13.87 -1.72
N LEU A 126 -2.80 -14.01 -0.61
CA LEU A 126 -3.39 -14.02 0.72
C LEU A 126 -3.78 -12.61 1.18
N PRO A 127 -4.85 -12.48 1.98
CA PRO A 127 -5.33 -11.20 2.49
C PRO A 127 -4.51 -10.77 3.73
N GLU A 128 -3.34 -10.18 3.50
CA GLU A 128 -2.38 -9.78 4.56
C GLU A 128 -3.03 -8.97 5.69
N ARG A 129 -3.87 -7.98 5.36
CA ARG A 129 -4.58 -7.17 6.37
C ARG A 129 -5.50 -8.00 7.26
N TYR A 130 -6.12 -9.05 6.72
CA TYR A 130 -6.95 -9.96 7.50
C TYR A 130 -6.09 -10.86 8.39
N ILE A 131 -5.01 -11.44 7.84
CA ILE A 131 -4.04 -12.24 8.59
C ILE A 131 -3.48 -11.44 9.76
N ALA A 132 -3.01 -10.22 9.50
CA ALA A 132 -2.56 -9.27 10.50
C ALA A 132 -3.60 -9.03 11.62
N SER A 133 -4.88 -8.91 11.27
CA SER A 133 -5.92 -8.75 12.27
C SER A 133 -6.13 -10.00 13.14
N LEU A 134 -5.94 -11.19 12.56
CA LEU A 134 -5.97 -12.46 13.30
C LEU A 134 -4.77 -12.59 14.23
N CYS A 135 -3.59 -12.17 13.77
CA CYS A 135 -2.37 -12.09 14.56
C CYS A 135 -2.43 -11.07 15.71
N GLY A 136 -3.51 -10.31 15.86
CA GLY A 136 -3.65 -9.33 16.94
C GLY A 136 -2.77 -8.08 16.79
N ILE A 137 -2.11 -7.85 15.65
CA ILE A 137 -1.25 -6.67 15.46
C ILE A 137 -2.06 -5.37 15.26
N GLY A 138 -3.29 -5.49 14.80
CA GLY A 138 -4.20 -4.38 14.55
C GLY A 138 -5.63 -4.82 14.32
N PHE A 139 -6.51 -3.86 14.02
CA PHE A 139 -7.87 -4.14 13.56
C PHE A 139 -8.11 -3.48 12.20
N ILE A 140 -9.00 -4.04 11.39
CA ILE A 140 -9.38 -3.44 10.10
C ILE A 140 -10.37 -2.29 10.34
N GLY A 141 -9.97 -1.09 9.98
CA GLY A 141 -10.83 0.10 10.09
C GLY A 141 -11.89 0.17 8.98
N LYS A 142 -12.88 1.07 9.14
CA LYS A 142 -13.89 1.34 8.10
C LYS A 142 -13.27 1.77 6.76
N ASN A 143 -12.05 2.31 6.77
CA ASN A 143 -11.28 2.67 5.56
C ASN A 143 -10.52 1.50 4.91
N ASN A 144 -10.76 0.25 5.34
CA ASN A 144 -10.08 -0.98 4.90
C ASN A 144 -8.57 -1.05 5.19
N MET A 145 -8.02 -0.15 6.01
CA MET A 145 -6.64 -0.24 6.45
C MET A 145 -6.55 -1.05 7.74
N LEU A 146 -5.46 -1.79 7.91
CA LEU A 146 -5.09 -2.28 9.24
C LEU A 146 -4.67 -1.07 10.09
N ILE A 147 -5.16 -1.00 11.32
CA ILE A 147 -4.84 0.04 12.29
C ILE A 147 -4.21 -0.62 13.51
N THR A 148 -2.92 -0.38 13.70
CA THR A 148 -2.14 -0.76 14.89
C THR A 148 -2.30 0.28 16.00
N GLU A 149 -2.02 -0.10 17.23
CA GLU A 149 -2.04 0.84 18.37
C GLU A 149 -0.89 1.86 18.30
N LYS A 150 0.32 1.39 17.99
CA LYS A 150 1.55 2.20 18.06
C LYS A 150 1.77 3.08 16.82
N TYR A 151 1.47 2.55 15.63
CA TYR A 151 1.82 3.18 14.35
C TYR A 151 0.59 3.62 13.55
N GLY A 152 -0.61 3.47 14.13
CA GLY A 152 -1.86 3.68 13.41
C GLY A 152 -1.91 2.78 12.17
N SER A 153 -2.33 3.33 11.04
CA SER A 153 -2.36 2.62 9.76
C SER A 153 -1.12 2.80 8.90
N TYR A 154 -0.10 3.52 9.37
CA TYR A 154 1.10 3.82 8.60
C TYR A 154 2.14 2.69 8.71
N VAL A 155 1.72 1.49 8.34
CA VAL A 155 2.56 0.28 8.35
C VAL A 155 2.46 -0.45 7.01
N PHE A 156 3.58 -0.98 6.53
CA PHE A 156 3.58 -2.09 5.59
C PHE A 156 3.42 -3.40 6.34
N LEU A 157 2.97 -4.45 5.65
CA LEU A 157 2.79 -5.78 6.21
C LEU A 157 3.76 -6.75 5.56
N GLY A 158 4.17 -7.73 6.34
CA GLY A 158 4.95 -8.86 5.87
C GLY A 158 4.57 -10.10 6.67
N GLU A 159 4.34 -11.19 5.96
CA GLU A 159 3.87 -12.45 6.54
C GLU A 159 4.93 -13.54 6.38
N ILE A 160 4.99 -14.45 7.36
CA ILE A 160 5.81 -15.66 7.28
C ILE A 160 4.93 -16.85 7.66
N ILE A 161 4.80 -17.83 6.77
CA ILE A 161 4.25 -19.15 7.11
C ILE A 161 5.40 -20.03 7.59
N THR A 162 5.20 -20.77 8.68
CA THR A 162 6.17 -21.71 9.24
C THR A 162 5.51 -23.01 9.70
N ASP A 163 6.26 -24.11 9.70
CA ASP A 163 5.85 -25.41 10.24
C ASP A 163 6.12 -25.57 11.75
N LEU A 164 6.70 -24.54 12.38
CA LEU A 164 6.81 -24.48 13.84
C LEU A 164 5.41 -24.40 14.47
N GLU A 165 5.25 -25.11 15.59
CA GLU A 165 4.07 -24.97 16.45
C GLU A 165 4.28 -23.73 17.32
N LEU A 166 3.45 -22.71 17.11
CA LEU A 166 3.50 -21.43 17.81
C LEU A 166 2.09 -21.09 18.28
N ASP A 167 1.97 -20.68 19.54
CA ASP A 167 0.68 -20.26 20.10
C ASP A 167 0.13 -19.04 19.35
N GLU A 168 -1.15 -19.07 18.99
CA GLU A 168 -1.82 -17.93 18.36
C GLU A 168 -2.09 -16.80 19.36
N ASP A 169 -2.07 -15.57 18.85
CA ASP A 169 -2.48 -14.38 19.59
C ASP A 169 -3.97 -14.12 19.39
N ASN A 170 -4.52 -13.27 20.26
CA ASN A 170 -5.92 -12.91 20.20
C ASN A 170 -6.13 -11.67 19.31
N PRO A 171 -7.10 -11.69 18.38
CA PRO A 171 -7.49 -10.50 17.62
C PRO A 171 -7.88 -9.34 18.54
N LEU A 172 -7.50 -8.12 18.17
CA LEU A 172 -7.84 -6.93 18.95
C LEU A 172 -9.34 -6.64 18.88
N ARG A 173 -9.95 -6.32 20.03
CA ARG A 173 -11.38 -5.95 20.11
C ARG A 173 -11.70 -4.53 19.63
N ARG A 174 -10.68 -3.69 19.38
CA ARG A 174 -10.86 -2.27 19.02
C ARG A 174 -11.55 -2.13 17.66
N LYS A 175 -12.40 -1.11 17.54
CA LYS A 175 -13.20 -0.79 16.34
C LYS A 175 -13.29 0.72 16.17
N CYS A 176 -13.70 1.18 14.99
CA CYS A 176 -13.93 2.60 14.73
C CYS A 176 -15.08 3.23 15.53
N GLY A 177 -15.97 2.42 16.13
CA GLY A 177 -17.22 2.91 16.74
C GLY A 177 -18.07 3.70 15.75
N GLU A 178 -18.66 4.80 16.22
CA GLU A 178 -19.50 5.72 15.43
C GLU A 178 -18.70 6.64 14.48
N CYS A 179 -17.36 6.58 14.50
CA CYS A 179 -16.54 7.42 13.63
C CYS A 179 -16.82 7.16 12.14
N ASN A 180 -16.99 8.23 11.36
CA ASN A 180 -17.21 8.20 9.91
C ASN A 180 -16.34 9.23 9.15
N LEU A 181 -15.24 9.69 9.74
CA LEU A 181 -14.38 10.72 9.14
C LEU A 181 -13.79 10.30 7.78
N CYS A 182 -13.33 9.06 7.65
CA CYS A 182 -12.77 8.56 6.40
C CYS A 182 -13.81 8.41 5.28
N LEU A 183 -15.06 8.08 5.64
CA LEU A 183 -16.19 8.02 4.70
C LEU A 183 -16.47 9.42 4.14
N LYS A 184 -16.64 10.40 5.06
CA LYS A 184 -16.91 11.80 4.71
C LYS A 184 -15.79 12.46 3.89
N ALA A 185 -14.53 12.09 4.17
CA ALA A 185 -13.38 12.70 3.51
C ALA A 185 -13.02 12.05 2.17
N CYS A 186 -13.54 10.86 1.86
CA CYS A 186 -13.17 10.14 0.64
C CYS A 186 -13.62 10.92 -0.60
N PRO A 187 -12.71 11.39 -1.48
CA PRO A 187 -13.09 12.27 -2.60
C PRO A 187 -13.97 11.61 -3.66
N THR A 188 -14.03 10.28 -3.65
CA THR A 188 -14.75 9.47 -4.64
C THR A 188 -15.84 8.63 -4.03
N ASN A 189 -16.05 8.72 -2.70
CA ASN A 189 -16.94 7.83 -1.95
C ASN A 189 -16.61 6.34 -2.18
N SER A 190 -15.32 6.01 -2.39
CA SER A 190 -14.86 4.61 -2.46
C SER A 190 -15.01 3.87 -1.13
N ILE A 191 -15.18 4.61 -0.04
CA ILE A 191 -15.43 4.11 1.30
C ILE A 191 -16.87 4.47 1.66
N GLY A 192 -17.78 3.50 1.56
CA GLY A 192 -19.20 3.68 1.85
C GLY A 192 -19.57 3.25 3.27
N GLU A 193 -20.82 3.51 3.64
CA GLU A 193 -21.37 3.12 4.95
C GLU A 193 -21.58 1.61 5.06
N HIS A 194 -22.01 0.98 3.96
CA HIS A 194 -22.28 -0.46 3.89
C HIS A 194 -21.25 -1.21 3.04
N GLU A 195 -20.60 -0.52 2.10
CA GLU A 195 -19.76 -1.18 1.12
C GLU A 195 -18.63 -0.28 0.62
N ASN A 196 -17.49 -0.90 0.35
CA ASN A 196 -16.30 -0.25 -0.18
C ASN A 196 -16.09 -0.69 -1.63
N ASN A 197 -15.72 0.24 -2.51
CA ASN A 197 -15.47 -0.04 -3.92
C ASN A 197 -14.06 0.42 -4.32
N SER A 198 -13.12 -0.53 -4.47
CA SER A 198 -11.74 -0.25 -4.84
C SER A 198 -11.60 0.29 -6.27
N ASN A 199 -12.55 0.01 -7.17
CA ASN A 199 -12.51 0.45 -8.57
C ASN A 199 -12.66 1.96 -8.75
N ILE A 200 -13.13 2.67 -7.72
CA ILE A 200 -13.25 4.14 -7.70
C ILE A 200 -12.31 4.79 -6.67
N CYS A 201 -11.41 4.02 -6.05
CA CYS A 201 -10.43 4.55 -5.10
C CYS A 201 -9.35 5.36 -5.83
N LEU A 202 -9.05 6.59 -5.41
CA LEU A 202 -8.00 7.39 -6.05
C LEU A 202 -6.61 6.73 -5.99
N SER A 203 -6.34 5.89 -4.99
CA SER A 203 -5.12 5.10 -4.96
C SER A 203 -5.05 4.11 -6.14
N TYR A 204 -6.19 3.50 -6.51
CA TYR A 204 -6.28 2.65 -7.69
C TYR A 204 -6.27 3.47 -8.99
N ILE A 205 -7.07 4.54 -9.08
CA ILE A 205 -7.18 5.39 -10.29
C ILE A 205 -5.82 5.97 -10.70
N THR A 206 -4.99 6.39 -9.75
CA THR A 206 -3.65 6.92 -10.06
C THR A 206 -2.71 5.85 -10.62
N GLN A 207 -2.99 4.56 -10.45
CA GLN A 207 -2.18 3.43 -10.91
C GLN A 207 -2.75 2.72 -12.15
N LYS A 208 -4.07 2.80 -12.33
CA LYS A 208 -4.79 2.21 -13.47
C LYS A 208 -4.20 2.72 -14.78
N LYS A 209 -4.01 1.84 -15.77
CA LYS A 209 -3.43 2.22 -17.06
C LYS A 209 -4.30 3.25 -17.77
N ASP A 210 -5.59 2.97 -17.93
CA ASP A 210 -6.49 3.88 -18.63
C ASP A 210 -7.58 4.42 -17.70
N ILE A 211 -7.73 5.75 -17.73
CA ILE A 211 -8.74 6.50 -16.97
C ILE A 211 -9.47 7.47 -17.90
N GLU A 212 -10.77 7.59 -17.68
CA GLU A 212 -11.63 8.53 -18.40
C GLU A 212 -11.38 9.99 -17.98
N ASN A 213 -11.77 10.94 -18.83
CA ASN A 213 -11.65 12.38 -18.56
C ASN A 213 -12.36 12.81 -17.27
N SER A 214 -13.45 12.10 -16.90
CA SER A 214 -14.22 12.33 -15.68
C SER A 214 -13.38 12.19 -14.39
N TRP A 215 -12.24 11.50 -14.44
CA TRP A 215 -11.33 11.36 -13.31
C TRP A 215 -10.35 12.52 -13.14
N PHE A 216 -10.12 13.32 -14.19
CA PHE A 216 -8.97 14.23 -14.24
C PHE A 216 -8.96 15.23 -13.07
N HIS A 217 -10.06 15.98 -12.91
CA HIS A 217 -10.24 16.93 -11.81
C HIS A 217 -10.16 16.29 -10.41
N LYS A 218 -10.39 14.97 -10.28
CA LYS A 218 -10.37 14.26 -8.99
C LYS A 218 -8.97 13.89 -8.51
N LEU A 219 -7.94 13.95 -9.37
CA LEU A 219 -6.57 13.65 -8.94
C LEU A 219 -6.07 14.67 -7.90
N GLN A 220 -6.43 15.95 -8.04
CA GLN A 220 -6.18 17.03 -7.06
C GLN A 220 -4.74 17.12 -6.53
N GLY A 221 -3.76 16.86 -7.39
CA GLY A 221 -2.33 16.90 -7.08
C GLY A 221 -1.71 15.53 -6.78
N ARG A 222 -2.49 14.45 -6.71
CA ARG A 222 -1.96 13.10 -6.47
C ARG A 222 -1.22 12.59 -7.69
N LEU A 223 0.07 12.32 -7.53
CA LEU A 223 0.92 11.74 -8.56
C LEU A 223 0.87 10.21 -8.52
N PHE A 224 0.72 9.63 -7.33
CA PHE A 224 0.58 8.20 -7.12
C PHE A 224 0.01 7.92 -5.73
N GLY A 225 -1.02 7.07 -5.64
CA GLY A 225 -1.65 6.73 -4.37
C GLY A 225 -2.60 7.81 -3.83
N CYS A 226 -3.16 7.58 -2.64
CA CYS A 226 -4.04 8.52 -1.94
C CYS A 226 -4.04 8.23 -0.44
N ASP A 227 -3.70 9.22 0.38
CA ASP A 227 -3.68 9.09 1.85
C ASP A 227 -4.91 9.68 2.54
N THR A 228 -5.90 10.22 1.81
CA THR A 228 -6.97 11.05 2.42
C THR A 228 -7.71 10.32 3.54
N CYS A 229 -8.05 9.05 3.36
CA CYS A 229 -8.76 8.26 4.38
C CYS A 229 -7.89 7.92 5.61
N GLN A 230 -6.56 7.88 5.45
CA GLN A 230 -5.61 7.71 6.55
C GLN A 230 -5.34 9.05 7.23
N GLY A 231 -5.17 10.14 6.48
CA GLY A 231 -4.86 11.48 6.98
C GLY A 231 -5.92 12.02 7.95
N VAL A 232 -7.19 11.69 7.75
CA VAL A 232 -8.28 12.07 8.67
C VAL A 232 -8.53 11.09 9.80
N CYS A 233 -7.86 9.92 9.81
CA CYS A 233 -8.09 8.89 10.80
C CYS A 233 -7.54 9.30 12.18
N PRO A 234 -8.35 9.28 13.27
CA PRO A 234 -7.89 9.68 14.59
C PRO A 234 -6.71 8.87 15.13
N TYR A 235 -6.62 7.58 14.77
CA TYR A 235 -5.52 6.70 15.18
C TYR A 235 -4.17 7.13 14.61
N ASN A 236 -4.15 7.89 13.51
CA ASN A 236 -2.91 8.37 12.90
C ASN A 236 -2.38 9.67 13.52
N LYS A 237 -3.17 10.36 14.36
CA LYS A 237 -2.72 11.61 15.02
C LYS A 237 -1.57 11.39 15.99
N LYS A 238 -1.49 10.20 16.58
CA LYS A 238 -0.46 9.80 17.55
C LYS A 238 0.39 8.62 17.05
N ALA A 239 0.39 8.39 15.74
CA ALA A 239 1.20 7.32 15.16
C ALA A 239 2.69 7.61 15.40
N SER A 240 3.38 6.63 15.95
CA SER A 240 4.83 6.68 16.12
C SER A 240 5.51 6.72 14.74
N LEU A 241 6.67 7.35 14.69
CA LEU A 241 7.45 7.44 13.47
C LEU A 241 8.21 6.13 13.20
N SER A 242 8.57 5.92 11.94
CA SER A 242 9.47 4.86 11.53
C SER A 242 10.90 5.14 11.99
N THR A 243 11.62 4.07 12.27
CA THR A 243 13.06 4.04 12.47
C THR A 243 13.77 3.26 11.37
N ILE A 244 13.05 2.82 10.32
CA ILE A 244 13.61 2.06 9.20
C ILE A 244 14.10 3.07 8.16
N GLU A 245 15.39 3.42 8.21
CA GLU A 245 16.01 4.46 7.37
C GLU A 245 15.71 4.33 5.88
N ALA A 246 15.58 3.10 5.36
CA ALA A 246 15.27 2.86 3.96
C ALA A 246 13.90 3.42 3.51
N PHE A 247 12.98 3.68 4.45
CA PHE A 247 11.68 4.33 4.17
C PHE A 247 11.74 5.85 4.28
N GLU A 248 12.90 6.42 4.61
CA GLU A 248 13.03 7.87 4.63
C GLU A 248 12.81 8.43 3.21
N PRO A 249 11.95 9.45 3.04
CA PRO A 249 11.70 10.04 1.73
C PRO A 249 13.00 10.52 1.06
N PHE A 250 13.16 10.22 -0.23
CA PHE A 250 14.24 10.81 -1.03
C PHE A 250 14.01 12.31 -1.21
N PRO A 251 15.06 13.13 -1.38
CA PRO A 251 14.93 14.58 -1.55
C PRO A 251 13.95 15.00 -2.67
N PHE A 252 13.94 14.29 -3.81
CA PHE A 252 13.04 14.60 -4.94
C PHE A 252 11.55 14.32 -4.64
N MET A 253 11.24 13.58 -3.58
CA MET A 253 9.88 13.33 -3.12
C MET A 253 9.41 14.37 -2.10
N GLU A 254 10.35 15.00 -1.41
CA GLU A 254 10.09 16.11 -0.48
C GLU A 254 9.74 17.39 -1.23
N GLU A 255 10.47 17.66 -2.31
CA GLU A 255 10.25 18.80 -3.18
C GLU A 255 10.00 18.31 -4.61
N VAL A 256 8.73 18.17 -4.96
CA VAL A 256 8.31 17.62 -6.24
C VAL A 256 8.58 18.62 -7.37
N ASN A 257 9.54 18.28 -8.24
CA ASN A 257 9.75 18.98 -9.50
C ASN A 257 8.79 18.46 -10.58
N ILE A 258 7.71 19.20 -10.82
CA ILE A 258 6.66 18.81 -11.77
C ILE A 258 7.14 18.84 -13.23
N GLU A 259 8.05 19.74 -13.59
CA GLU A 259 8.60 19.82 -14.95
C GLU A 259 9.49 18.61 -15.26
N GLU A 260 10.29 18.15 -14.29
CA GLU A 260 11.07 16.92 -14.40
C GLU A 260 10.14 15.71 -14.58
N LEU A 261 9.05 15.64 -13.81
CA LEU A 261 8.07 14.56 -13.93
C LEU A 261 7.44 14.51 -15.33
N ILE A 262 7.05 15.66 -15.89
CA ILE A 262 6.43 15.71 -17.21
C ILE A 262 7.44 15.36 -18.32
N ASN A 263 8.68 15.85 -18.21
CA ASN A 263 9.73 15.61 -19.20
C ASN A 263 10.62 14.41 -18.86
N MET A 264 10.14 13.47 -18.04
CA MET A 264 10.95 12.38 -17.50
C MET A 264 11.47 11.43 -18.60
N ASP A 265 12.78 11.39 -18.76
CA ASP A 265 13.44 10.41 -19.60
C ASP A 265 13.61 9.05 -18.90
N ASN A 266 14.16 8.06 -19.61
CA ASN A 266 14.35 6.72 -19.02
C ASN A 266 15.47 6.68 -17.97
N LYS A 267 16.45 7.59 -18.04
CA LYS A 267 17.55 7.65 -17.10
C LYS A 267 17.05 8.18 -15.75
N THR A 268 16.40 9.35 -15.76
CA THR A 268 15.77 9.94 -14.57
C THR A 268 14.76 8.99 -13.94
N PHE A 269 13.96 8.28 -14.74
CA PHE A 269 13.05 7.26 -14.21
C PHE A 269 13.79 6.15 -13.45
N ARG A 270 14.82 5.55 -14.04
CA ARG A 270 15.59 4.46 -13.42
C ARG A 270 16.32 4.91 -12.16
N ASP A 271 16.93 6.10 -12.21
CA ASP A 271 17.81 6.60 -11.16
C ASP A 271 17.03 7.15 -9.94
N LYS A 272 15.74 7.49 -10.11
CA LYS A 272 14.90 8.07 -9.05
C LYS A 272 13.66 7.22 -8.75
N TYR A 273 12.71 7.20 -9.67
CA TYR A 273 11.35 6.70 -9.41
C TYR A 273 11.25 5.18 -9.40
N ALA A 274 12.07 4.49 -10.19
CA ALA A 274 12.12 3.02 -10.23
C ALA A 274 12.68 2.39 -8.94
N LEU A 275 13.35 3.18 -8.10
CA LEU A 275 13.85 2.74 -6.79
C LEU A 275 12.75 2.69 -5.71
N THR A 276 11.56 3.18 -6.05
CA THR A 276 10.44 3.39 -5.12
C THR A 276 9.22 2.59 -5.59
N SER A 277 8.26 2.37 -4.69
CA SER A 277 7.07 1.59 -5.04
C SER A 277 6.17 2.29 -6.06
N CYS A 278 6.31 3.61 -6.32
CA CYS A 278 5.55 4.26 -7.39
C CYS A 278 6.09 3.97 -8.80
N GLY A 279 7.26 3.34 -8.90
CA GLY A 279 7.90 2.99 -10.17
C GLY A 279 7.32 1.75 -10.87
N TRP A 280 6.54 0.91 -10.18
CA TRP A 280 6.19 -0.43 -10.69
C TRP A 280 5.37 -0.45 -12.00
N ARG A 281 4.59 0.62 -12.28
CA ARG A 281 3.82 0.78 -13.53
C ARG A 281 4.57 1.56 -14.62
N GLY A 282 5.84 1.90 -14.39
CA GLY A 282 6.65 2.67 -15.31
C GLY A 282 6.33 4.18 -15.32
N LYS A 283 7.19 4.95 -15.97
CA LYS A 283 7.11 6.42 -15.97
C LYS A 283 5.86 7.01 -16.61
N ASN A 284 5.23 6.32 -17.56
CA ASN A 284 4.11 6.90 -18.34
C ASN A 284 2.90 7.22 -17.45
N ILE A 285 2.65 6.43 -16.41
CA ILE A 285 1.57 6.69 -15.44
C ILE A 285 1.88 7.94 -14.61
N LEU A 286 3.14 8.10 -14.18
CA LEU A 286 3.59 9.27 -13.44
C LEU A 286 3.49 10.54 -14.30
N ILE A 287 3.96 10.48 -15.56
CA ILE A 287 3.86 11.58 -16.52
C ILE A 287 2.40 11.95 -16.78
N ARG A 288 1.52 10.95 -16.98
CA ARG A 288 0.07 11.18 -17.16
C ARG A 288 -0.49 11.95 -15.96
N ASN A 289 -0.26 11.45 -14.75
CA ASN A 289 -0.83 12.06 -13.55
C ASN A 289 -0.27 13.47 -13.31
N ALA A 290 1.00 13.70 -13.62
CA ALA A 290 1.62 15.02 -13.59
C ALA A 290 0.94 15.99 -14.56
N LEU A 291 0.76 15.58 -15.82
CA LEU A 291 0.07 16.36 -16.85
C LEU A 291 -1.35 16.73 -16.43
N ILE A 292 -2.14 15.74 -16.02
CA ILE A 292 -3.52 15.97 -15.56
C ILE A 292 -3.53 17.00 -14.44
N ASN A 293 -2.69 16.84 -13.42
CA ASN A 293 -2.69 17.73 -12.27
C ASN A 293 -2.26 19.17 -12.62
N VAL A 294 -1.34 19.35 -13.57
CA VAL A 294 -0.92 20.70 -14.00
C VAL A 294 -2.07 21.42 -14.71
N PHE A 295 -2.73 20.76 -15.65
CA PHE A 295 -3.88 21.33 -16.38
C PHE A 295 -5.05 21.63 -15.42
N GLU A 296 -5.40 20.69 -14.55
CA GLU A 296 -6.57 20.83 -13.66
C GLU A 296 -6.37 21.86 -12.54
N LYS A 297 -5.12 22.13 -12.12
CA LYS A 297 -4.84 23.15 -11.09
C LYS A 297 -4.58 24.55 -11.66
N ALA A 298 -4.97 24.80 -12.92
CA ALA A 298 -5.12 26.11 -13.55
C ALA A 298 -3.93 27.06 -13.39
N GLU A 299 -2.70 26.55 -13.44
CA GLU A 299 -1.60 27.41 -13.82
C GLU A 299 -1.63 27.48 -15.34
N ASN A 300 -1.60 28.69 -15.91
CA ASN A 300 -1.19 28.95 -17.29
C ASN A 300 0.28 28.53 -17.51
N TYR A 301 0.66 27.38 -16.99
CA TYR A 301 1.95 26.77 -17.17
C TYR A 301 2.00 26.42 -18.65
N LYS A 302 2.72 27.26 -19.40
CA LYS A 302 3.35 26.84 -20.64
C LYS A 302 4.36 25.79 -20.25
N VAL A 303 3.90 24.58 -19.92
CA VAL A 303 4.78 23.47 -19.62
C VAL A 303 5.72 23.37 -20.80
N GLY A 304 7.01 23.52 -20.55
CA GLY A 304 8.04 23.29 -21.57
C GLY A 304 8.04 21.81 -21.92
N VAL A 305 7.04 21.37 -22.69
CA VAL A 305 6.91 20.02 -23.20
C VAL A 305 7.96 19.89 -24.30
N LYS A 306 9.06 19.20 -24.00
CA LYS A 306 10.18 19.09 -24.92
C LYS A 306 9.84 18.19 -26.11
N HIS A 307 9.21 17.03 -25.84
CA HIS A 307 8.59 16.11 -26.80
C HIS A 307 8.07 14.86 -26.05
N PHE A 308 6.86 14.36 -26.32
CA PHE A 308 6.43 13.05 -25.81
C PHE A 308 6.71 11.95 -26.84
N ASN A 309 7.42 10.89 -26.49
CA ASN A 309 7.62 9.73 -27.40
C ASN A 309 6.50 8.69 -27.29
N SER A 310 5.84 8.59 -26.12
CA SER A 310 4.82 7.58 -25.86
C SER A 310 3.48 7.96 -26.50
N PRO A 311 2.89 7.13 -27.39
CA PRO A 311 1.55 7.37 -27.93
C PRO A 311 0.49 7.51 -26.84
N TYR A 312 0.64 6.73 -25.76
CA TYR A 312 -0.22 6.82 -24.59
C TYR A 312 -0.15 8.20 -23.93
N VAL A 313 1.04 8.76 -23.71
CA VAL A 313 1.16 10.11 -23.10
C VAL A 313 0.64 11.18 -24.06
N LYS A 314 0.90 11.04 -25.37
CA LYS A 314 0.36 11.94 -26.39
C LYS A 314 -1.17 12.00 -26.37
N ASP A 315 -1.84 10.85 -26.26
CA ASP A 315 -3.30 10.79 -26.17
C ASP A 315 -3.85 11.63 -25.00
N TYR A 316 -3.32 11.41 -23.79
CA TYR A 316 -3.75 12.20 -22.62
C TYR A 316 -3.45 13.68 -22.77
N TYR A 317 -2.30 14.06 -23.33
CA TYR A 317 -1.98 15.45 -23.58
C TYR A 317 -2.98 16.09 -24.57
N SER A 318 -3.30 15.40 -25.67
CA SER A 318 -4.31 15.87 -26.64
C SER A 318 -5.70 16.01 -26.01
N ARG A 319 -6.11 15.05 -25.18
CA ARG A 319 -7.39 15.12 -24.44
C ARG A 319 -7.44 16.31 -23.49
N LEU A 320 -6.32 16.60 -22.80
CA LEU A 320 -6.21 17.75 -21.91
C LEU A 320 -6.29 19.08 -22.67
N LEU A 321 -5.59 19.21 -23.80
CA LEU A 321 -5.70 20.39 -24.68
C LEU A 321 -7.13 20.62 -25.13
N GLN A 322 -7.82 19.56 -25.56
CA GLN A 322 -9.22 19.66 -26.00
C GLN A 322 -10.17 20.08 -24.87
N LEU A 323 -10.03 19.49 -23.68
CA LEU A 323 -10.85 19.83 -22.51
C LEU A 323 -10.67 21.29 -22.05
N HIS A 324 -9.44 21.80 -22.15
CA HIS A 324 -9.07 23.14 -21.71
C HIS A 324 -9.12 24.18 -22.84
N LYS A 325 -9.50 23.79 -24.07
CA LYS A 325 -9.60 24.64 -25.25
C LYS A 325 -8.29 25.35 -25.62
N LEU A 326 -7.17 24.62 -25.56
CA LEU A 326 -5.81 25.09 -25.85
C LEU A 326 -5.25 24.56 -27.18
#